data_AF-A0A060BQ83-F1
#
_entry.id   AF-A0A060BQ83-F1
#
_cell.length_a   1.000
_cell.length_b   1.000
_cell.length_c   1.000
_cell.angle_alpha   90.00
_cell.angle_beta   90.00
_cell.angle_gamma   90.00
#
_symmetry.space_group_name_H-M   'P 1'
#
loop_
_entity.id
_entity.type
_entity.pdbx_description
1 polymer ?
#
loop_
_entity_poly.entity_id
_entity_poly.type
_entity_poly.pdbx_seq_one_letter_code
_entity_poly.pdbx_strand_id
1 'polypeptide(L)'
;MSTPSDPIELTAEVTTALTTFRVRVPEETPPDDVVYIAGDNADVFGAAWDPAYTPMTNMGDGIWEWQVELLDGQVLQYKYARGSWDRVEQWGTISGMANRRVQILRLEDGTALVDNTSTEWASDAADETLAIQAWRDPLVASTVPAADSTGAVDAV
;
A
#
# COMPACT_ATOMS: atom_id res chain seq x y z
N MET A 1 15.54 -22.90 53.21
CA MET A 1 14.80 -21.67 52.87
C MET A 1 15.51 -21.07 51.67
N SER A 2 15.01 -21.31 50.46
CA SER A 2 15.58 -20.73 49.24
C SER A 2 15.08 -19.29 49.11
N THR A 3 15.98 -18.36 48.83
CA THR A 3 15.64 -16.97 48.49
C THR A 3 14.82 -16.96 47.19
N PRO A 4 13.71 -16.20 47.11
CA PRO A 4 13.04 -15.98 45.85
C PRO A 4 13.93 -15.12 44.94
N SER A 5 14.03 -15.51 43.67
CA SER A 5 14.72 -14.76 42.62
C SER A 5 14.05 -13.41 42.38
N ASP A 6 14.83 -12.35 42.22
CA ASP A 6 14.31 -11.02 41.87
C ASP A 6 13.54 -11.08 40.54
N PRO A 7 12.35 -10.47 40.45
CA PRO A 7 11.65 -10.32 39.19
C PRO A 7 12.45 -9.38 38.28
N ILE A 8 12.74 -9.82 37.07
CA ILE A 8 13.34 -8.97 36.04
C ILE A 8 12.20 -8.06 35.52
N GLU A 9 12.20 -6.79 35.91
CA GLU A 9 11.34 -5.79 35.30
C GLU A 9 11.89 -5.43 33.91
N LEU A 10 11.33 -6.03 32.87
CA LEU A 10 11.63 -5.67 31.48
C LEU A 10 10.75 -4.46 31.11
N THR A 11 11.22 -3.25 31.42
CA THR A 11 10.59 -2.02 30.93
C THR A 11 10.99 -1.85 29.47
N ALA A 12 10.14 -2.28 28.54
CA ALA A 12 10.26 -1.87 27.15
C ALA A 12 9.97 -0.36 27.07
N GLU A 13 10.97 0.46 26.71
CA GLU A 13 10.71 1.85 26.39
C GLU A 13 9.86 1.93 25.12
N VAL A 14 8.74 2.65 25.20
CA VAL A 14 7.87 2.93 24.07
C VAL A 14 8.53 4.06 23.27
N THR A 15 9.04 3.77 22.07
CA THR A 15 9.76 4.76 21.25
C THR A 15 9.11 5.05 19.89
N THR A 16 9.18 6.34 19.53
CA THR A 16 8.71 7.14 18.38
C THR A 16 9.40 7.23 17.02
N ALA A 17 9.25 6.35 16.03
CA ALA A 17 9.91 6.58 14.72
C ALA A 17 9.10 7.47 13.76
N LEU A 18 9.72 8.55 13.23
CA LEU A 18 9.17 9.21 12.04
C LEU A 18 9.42 8.29 10.85
N THR A 19 8.36 7.62 10.41
CA THR A 19 8.43 6.56 9.40
C THR A 19 8.04 7.11 8.04
N THR A 20 8.91 6.92 7.04
CA THR A 20 8.60 7.20 5.64
C THR A 20 8.22 5.89 4.94
N PHE A 21 6.99 5.83 4.44
CA PHE A 21 6.58 4.84 3.44
C PHE A 21 6.91 5.40 2.07
N ARG A 22 7.71 4.66 1.30
CA ARG A 22 8.14 5.04 -0.04
C ARG A 22 7.84 3.90 -1.00
N VAL A 23 7.10 4.19 -2.07
CA VAL A 23 6.71 3.19 -3.06
C VAL A 23 7.02 3.64 -4.47
N ARG A 24 7.44 2.70 -5.31
CA ARG A 24 7.52 2.89 -6.77
C ARG A 24 6.29 2.27 -7.43
N VAL A 25 5.60 3.06 -8.25
CA VAL A 25 4.49 2.61 -9.10
C VAL A 25 4.99 2.26 -10.50
N PRO A 26 4.31 1.36 -11.23
CA PRO A 26 4.72 0.99 -12.58
C PRO A 26 4.36 2.10 -13.59
N GLU A 27 5.04 2.13 -14.74
CA GLU A 27 4.97 3.21 -15.72
C GLU A 27 3.56 3.41 -16.32
N GLU A 28 2.75 2.36 -16.37
CA GLU A 28 1.36 2.40 -16.83
C GLU A 28 0.40 3.10 -15.86
N THR A 29 0.88 3.53 -14.69
CA THR A 29 0.08 4.32 -13.74
C THR A 29 -0.33 5.64 -14.41
N PRO A 30 -1.65 5.92 -14.57
CA PRO A 30 -2.10 7.16 -15.18
C PRO A 30 -1.53 8.38 -14.46
N PRO A 31 -1.04 9.40 -15.18
CA PRO A 31 -0.37 10.56 -14.56
C PRO A 31 -1.29 11.41 -13.68
N ASP A 32 -2.61 11.35 -13.92
CA ASP A 32 -3.62 12.10 -13.16
C ASP A 32 -4.13 11.33 -11.94
N ASP A 33 -3.76 10.05 -11.77
CA ASP A 33 -4.16 9.26 -10.62
C ASP A 33 -3.32 9.62 -9.38
N VAL A 34 -3.98 9.67 -8.22
CA VAL A 34 -3.33 9.81 -6.91
C VAL A 34 -3.13 8.44 -6.30
N VAL A 35 -1.93 8.20 -5.75
CA VAL A 35 -1.64 6.98 -4.98
C VAL A 35 -2.01 7.22 -3.52
N TYR A 36 -2.73 6.27 -2.96
CA TYR A 36 -3.16 6.24 -1.56
C TYR A 36 -2.55 5.03 -0.87
N ILE A 37 -2.32 5.16 0.44
CA ILE A 37 -2.00 4.05 1.32
C ILE A 37 -3.18 3.80 2.26
N ALA A 38 -3.61 2.55 2.34
CA ALA A 38 -4.75 2.13 3.15
C ALA A 38 -4.38 0.89 3.98
N GLY A 39 -4.71 0.89 5.27
CA GLY A 39 -4.31 -0.21 6.15
C GLY A 39 -5.24 -0.45 7.32
N ASP A 40 -4.83 -1.37 8.19
CA ASP A 40 -5.65 -1.95 9.26
C ASP A 40 -5.96 -1.00 10.42
N ASN A 41 -5.06 -0.07 10.72
CA ASN A 41 -5.17 0.80 11.88
C ASN A 41 -5.64 2.22 11.50
N ALA A 42 -6.87 2.57 11.91
CA ALA A 42 -7.45 3.89 11.64
C ALA A 42 -6.70 5.06 12.30
N ASP A 43 -6.03 4.85 13.44
CA ASP A 43 -5.24 5.90 14.09
C ASP A 43 -3.96 6.21 13.31
N VAL A 44 -3.46 5.23 12.54
CA VAL A 44 -2.28 5.36 11.67
C VAL A 44 -2.67 5.89 10.29
N PHE A 45 -3.64 5.26 9.64
CA PHE A 45 -4.02 5.56 8.25
C PHE A 45 -5.17 6.56 8.14
N GLY A 46 -5.63 7.13 9.25
CA GLY A 46 -6.77 8.05 9.35
C GLY A 46 -8.15 7.41 9.15
N ALA A 47 -8.22 6.30 8.40
CA ALA A 47 -9.38 5.42 8.28
C ALA A 47 -8.90 3.98 8.05
N ALA A 48 -9.58 3.01 8.66
CA ALA A 48 -9.26 1.60 8.44
C ALA A 48 -9.76 1.15 7.06
N TRP A 49 -8.84 0.65 6.22
CA TRP A 49 -9.13 0.10 4.90
C TRP A 49 -9.97 1.03 4.00
N ASP A 50 -9.67 2.33 4.00
CA ASP A 50 -10.23 3.28 3.04
C ASP A 50 -9.20 3.59 1.93
N PRO A 51 -9.43 3.14 0.67
CA PRO A 51 -8.47 3.25 -0.42
C PRO A 51 -8.34 4.67 -1.00
N ALA A 52 -9.08 5.64 -0.47
CA ALA A 52 -9.08 7.03 -0.93
C ALA A 52 -8.85 8.04 0.20
N TYR A 53 -8.51 7.58 1.42
CA TYR A 53 -8.41 8.47 2.59
C TYR A 53 -7.04 9.13 2.72
N THR A 54 -5.95 8.34 2.74
CA THR A 54 -4.59 8.86 2.96
C THR A 54 -3.82 8.97 1.65
N PRO A 55 -3.78 10.16 1.02
CA PRO A 55 -3.01 10.37 -0.20
C PRO A 55 -1.51 10.42 0.11
N MET A 56 -0.72 9.83 -0.78
CA MET A 56 0.73 9.97 -0.77
C MET A 56 1.14 11.21 -1.59
N THR A 57 2.35 11.70 -1.36
CA THR A 57 2.95 12.80 -2.13
C THR A 57 3.74 12.23 -3.30
N ASN A 58 3.47 12.71 -4.52
CA ASN A 58 4.24 12.35 -5.71
C ASN A 58 5.60 13.07 -5.68
N MET A 59 6.67 12.29 -5.67
CA MET A 59 8.06 12.78 -5.63
C MET A 59 8.71 12.84 -7.02
N GLY A 60 7.99 12.45 -8.08
CA GLY A 60 8.50 12.30 -9.44
C GLY A 60 8.98 10.89 -9.75
N ASP A 61 9.19 10.60 -11.04
CA ASP A 61 9.75 9.33 -11.55
C ASP A 61 9.08 8.04 -11.03
N GLY A 62 7.77 8.12 -10.78
CA GLY A 62 6.95 7.01 -10.27
C GLY A 62 7.13 6.74 -8.77
N ILE A 63 7.79 7.63 -8.03
CA ILE A 63 8.00 7.50 -6.57
C ILE A 63 6.96 8.30 -5.80
N TRP A 64 6.36 7.67 -4.79
CA TRP A 64 5.39 8.28 -3.90
C TRP A 64 5.80 8.07 -2.44
N GLU A 65 5.59 9.10 -1.62
CA GLU A 65 5.97 9.09 -0.20
C GLU A 65 4.84 9.51 0.74
N TRP A 66 4.78 8.88 1.90
CA TRP A 66 3.93 9.28 3.02
C TRP A 66 4.71 9.14 4.33
N GLN A 67 4.57 10.11 5.23
CA GLN A 67 5.26 10.13 6.52
C GLN A 67 4.25 10.08 7.66
N VAL A 68 4.56 9.26 8.66
CA VAL A 68 3.74 9.07 9.86
C VAL A 68 4.61 8.71 11.06
N GLU A 69 4.24 9.16 12.25
CA GLU A 69 4.92 8.79 13.48
C GLU A 69 4.36 7.45 14.00
N LEU A 70 5.23 6.45 14.17
CA LEU A 70 4.86 5.09 14.54
C LEU A 70 5.70 4.56 15.70
N LEU A 71 5.15 3.58 16.41
CA LEU A 71 5.87 2.89 17.47
C LEU A 71 6.94 1.98 16.87
N ASP A 72 8.13 1.96 17.49
CA ASP A 72 9.14 0.96 17.19
C ASP A 72 8.58 -0.46 17.45
N GLY A 73 8.85 -1.37 16.53
CA GLY A 73 8.32 -2.74 16.55
C GLY A 73 6.84 -2.87 16.17
N GLN A 74 6.12 -1.77 15.88
CA GLN A 74 4.72 -1.82 15.45
C GLN A 74 4.58 -2.64 14.17
N VAL A 75 3.61 -3.56 14.15
CA VAL A 75 3.28 -4.34 12.96
C VAL A 75 2.02 -3.78 12.32
N LEU A 76 2.07 -3.53 11.02
CA LEU A 76 0.95 -2.99 10.24
C LEU A 76 0.67 -3.86 9.02
N GLN A 77 -0.58 -3.87 8.59
CA GLN A 77 -0.98 -4.36 7.27
C GLN A 77 -1.55 -3.23 6.43
N TYR A 78 -1.20 -3.22 5.14
CA TYR A 78 -1.59 -2.16 4.24
C TYR A 78 -1.57 -2.58 2.77
N LYS A 79 -2.14 -1.72 1.92
CA LYS A 79 -2.06 -1.78 0.46
C LYS A 79 -1.94 -0.38 -0.12
N TYR A 80 -1.40 -0.31 -1.33
CA TYR A 80 -1.48 0.87 -2.18
C TYR A 80 -2.66 0.78 -3.14
N ALA A 81 -3.36 1.89 -3.34
CA ALA A 81 -4.51 1.99 -4.24
C ALA A 81 -4.55 3.34 -4.96
N ARG A 82 -5.33 3.39 -6.04
CA ARG A 82 -5.63 4.62 -6.81
C ARG A 82 -7.07 5.07 -6.57
N GLY A 83 -7.42 5.28 -5.30
CA GLY A 83 -8.72 5.82 -4.87
C GLY A 83 -9.88 4.82 -4.83
N SER A 84 -9.66 3.55 -5.17
CA SER A 84 -10.70 2.50 -5.12
C SER A 84 -10.08 1.10 -5.04
N TRP A 85 -10.81 0.15 -4.46
CA TRP A 85 -10.45 -1.27 -4.45
C TRP A 85 -10.51 -1.96 -5.82
N ASP A 86 -11.09 -1.31 -6.83
CA ASP A 86 -10.99 -1.76 -8.22
C ASP A 86 -9.70 -1.30 -8.90
N ARG A 87 -8.93 -0.39 -8.28
CA ARG A 87 -7.64 0.12 -8.75
C ARG A 87 -6.58 -0.03 -7.65
N VAL A 88 -6.49 -1.22 -7.09
CA VAL A 88 -5.55 -1.60 -6.02
C VAL A 88 -4.38 -2.38 -6.60
N GLU A 89 -3.24 -2.36 -5.93
CA GLU A 89 -2.15 -3.27 -6.27
C GLU A 89 -2.63 -4.74 -6.22
N GLN A 90 -2.30 -5.49 -7.27
CA GLN A 90 -2.65 -6.90 -7.34
C GLN A 90 -1.64 -7.65 -8.20
N TRP A 91 -0.66 -8.25 -7.54
CA TRP A 91 0.45 -8.95 -8.17
C TRP A 91 1.17 -9.85 -7.17
N GLY A 92 1.87 -10.88 -7.66
CA GLY A 92 2.58 -11.84 -6.80
C GLY A 92 1.70 -12.41 -5.69
N THR A 93 2.24 -12.44 -4.47
CA THR A 93 1.55 -12.83 -3.24
C THR A 93 0.58 -11.76 -2.72
N ILE A 94 0.70 -10.51 -3.16
CA ILE A 94 -0.20 -9.39 -2.81
C ILE A 94 -1.42 -9.41 -3.73
N SER A 95 -2.29 -10.42 -3.55
CA SER A 95 -3.47 -10.62 -4.39
C SER A 95 -4.73 -10.93 -3.58
N GLY A 96 -5.89 -10.51 -4.10
CA GLY A 96 -7.16 -10.63 -3.37
C GLY A 96 -7.09 -9.92 -2.02
N MET A 97 -7.32 -10.67 -0.94
CA MET A 97 -7.29 -10.18 0.44
C MET A 97 -5.90 -10.20 1.09
N ALA A 98 -4.87 -10.71 0.40
CA ALA A 98 -3.51 -10.69 0.91
C ALA A 98 -2.93 -9.27 0.81
N ASN A 99 -2.47 -8.75 1.95
CA ASN A 99 -1.96 -7.39 2.13
C ASN A 99 -0.43 -7.40 2.21
N ARG A 100 0.19 -6.22 2.09
CA ARG A 100 1.56 -6.04 2.57
C ARG A 100 1.56 -6.02 4.10
N ARG A 101 2.60 -6.58 4.70
CA ARG A 101 2.88 -6.51 6.12
C ARG A 101 4.24 -5.88 6.36
N VAL A 102 4.35 -5.05 7.39
CA VAL A 102 5.63 -4.47 7.81
C VAL A 102 5.73 -4.46 9.33
N GLN A 103 6.95 -4.61 9.84
CA GLN A 103 7.32 -4.25 11.20
C GLN A 103 8.18 -2.99 11.13
N ILE A 104 7.80 -1.94 11.87
CA ILE A 104 8.57 -0.71 11.94
C ILE A 104 9.84 -0.95 12.73
N LEU A 105 10.98 -0.59 12.14
CA LEU A 105 12.29 -0.68 12.76
C LEU A 105 12.87 0.72 12.86
N ARG A 106 12.87 1.27 14.07
CA ARG A 106 13.46 2.57 14.38
C ARG A 106 14.98 2.52 14.21
N LEU A 107 15.52 3.50 13.51
CA LEU A 107 16.95 3.75 13.38
C LEU A 107 17.47 4.61 14.55
N GLU A 108 18.79 4.67 14.73
CA GLU A 108 19.43 5.45 15.80
C GLU A 108 19.11 6.95 15.72
N ASP A 109 18.86 7.47 14.52
CA ASP A 109 18.48 8.87 14.29
C ASP A 109 16.99 9.17 14.58
N GLY A 110 16.22 8.14 14.95
CA GLY A 110 14.81 8.22 15.27
C GLY A 110 13.87 8.19 14.08
N THR A 111 14.36 7.84 12.89
CA THR A 111 13.55 7.63 11.70
C THR A 111 13.30 6.13 11.44
N ALA A 112 12.40 5.83 10.52
CA ALA A 112 12.29 4.51 9.91
C ALA A 112 11.95 4.66 8.42
N LEU A 113 12.37 3.69 7.60
CA LEU A 113 12.07 3.66 6.17
C LEU A 113 11.42 2.33 5.79
N VAL A 114 10.22 2.41 5.22
CA VAL A 114 9.56 1.30 4.54
C VAL A 114 9.76 1.53 3.04
N ASP A 115 10.78 0.87 2.48
CA ASP A 115 11.15 1.00 1.07
C ASP A 115 10.48 -0.08 0.22
N ASN A 116 9.60 0.34 -0.68
CA ASN A 116 8.94 -0.47 -1.69
C ASN A 116 9.28 0.06 -3.09
N THR A 117 10.56 0.36 -3.34
CA THR A 117 11.01 0.89 -4.64
C THR A 117 11.83 -0.10 -5.47
N SER A 118 12.25 -1.22 -4.87
CA SER A 118 13.06 -2.23 -5.55
C SER A 118 12.29 -2.89 -6.70
N THR A 119 12.94 -2.97 -7.86
CA THR A 119 12.45 -3.69 -9.05
C THR A 119 13.23 -4.98 -9.29
N GLU A 120 13.88 -5.53 -8.27
CA GLU A 120 14.63 -6.79 -8.36
C GLU A 120 13.69 -8.01 -8.28
N TRP A 121 12.80 -8.15 -9.26
CA TRP A 121 11.73 -9.16 -9.29
C TRP A 121 12.20 -10.62 -9.30
N ALA A 122 13.44 -10.85 -9.71
CA ALA A 122 14.04 -12.18 -9.77
C ALA A 122 14.81 -12.55 -8.48
N SER A 123 14.77 -11.70 -7.46
CA SER A 123 15.38 -11.98 -6.16
C SER A 123 14.47 -12.85 -5.29
N ASP A 124 15.02 -13.45 -4.23
CA ASP A 124 14.24 -14.14 -3.19
C ASP A 124 13.60 -13.17 -2.18
N ALA A 125 13.54 -11.86 -2.51
CA ALA A 125 12.89 -10.87 -1.65
C ALA A 125 11.38 -11.14 -1.60
N ALA A 126 10.77 -10.86 -0.45
CA ALA A 126 9.33 -10.92 -0.32
C ALA A 126 8.68 -9.83 -1.17
N ASP A 127 7.59 -10.14 -1.89
CA ASP A 127 6.86 -9.16 -2.71
C ASP A 127 6.47 -7.89 -1.94
N GLU A 128 6.21 -8.03 -0.63
CA GLU A 128 5.85 -6.92 0.26
C GLU A 128 6.92 -5.83 0.37
N THR A 129 8.18 -6.13 0.01
CA THR A 129 9.31 -5.18 0.01
C THR A 129 9.63 -4.62 -1.37
N LEU A 130 8.99 -5.11 -2.43
CA LEU A 130 9.25 -4.66 -3.80
C LEU A 130 8.26 -3.57 -4.24
N ALA A 131 8.60 -2.93 -5.35
CA ALA A 131 7.74 -1.98 -6.06
C ALA A 131 6.42 -2.61 -6.50
N ILE A 132 5.44 -1.77 -6.84
CA ILE A 132 4.17 -2.27 -7.39
C ILE A 132 4.44 -2.75 -8.82
N GLN A 133 4.13 -4.02 -9.09
CA GLN A 133 4.29 -4.59 -10.42
C GLN A 133 3.05 -4.40 -11.29
N ALA A 134 1.85 -4.49 -10.70
CA ALA A 134 0.61 -4.34 -11.46
C ALA A 134 -0.55 -3.85 -10.59
N TRP A 135 -1.48 -3.17 -11.26
CA TRP A 135 -2.78 -2.78 -10.74
C TRP A 135 -3.87 -3.75 -11.19
N ARG A 136 -4.92 -3.91 -10.39
CA ARG A 136 -6.09 -4.75 -10.70
C ARG A 136 -6.92 -4.30 -11.90
N ASP A 137 -6.92 -3.00 -12.21
CA ASP A 137 -7.81 -2.24 -13.11
C ASP A 137 -8.95 -3.01 -13.83
N PRO A 138 -10.21 -2.52 -13.73
CA PRO A 138 -11.31 -3.15 -14.43
C PRO A 138 -11.09 -3.15 -15.94
N LEU A 139 -11.30 -4.30 -16.57
CA LEU A 139 -11.34 -4.43 -18.02
C LEU A 139 -12.49 -3.56 -18.56
N VAL A 140 -12.19 -2.38 -19.11
CA VAL A 140 -13.19 -1.57 -19.80
C VAL A 140 -13.52 -2.27 -21.12
N ALA A 141 -14.61 -3.02 -21.17
CA ALA A 141 -15.21 -3.44 -22.43
C ALA A 141 -15.86 -2.22 -23.08
N SER A 142 -15.11 -1.45 -23.86
CA SER A 142 -15.71 -0.44 -24.73
C SER A 142 -16.43 -1.15 -25.87
N THR A 143 -17.71 -1.46 -25.69
CA THR A 143 -18.58 -1.74 -26.84
C THR A 143 -18.95 -0.39 -27.46
N VAL A 144 -18.28 -0.04 -28.56
CA VAL A 144 -18.81 0.99 -29.45
C VAL A 144 -20.09 0.37 -30.05
N PRO A 145 -21.30 0.90 -29.80
CA PRO A 145 -22.44 0.47 -30.57
C PRO A 145 -22.14 0.81 -32.02
N ALA A 146 -22.26 -0.17 -32.92
CA ALA A 146 -22.11 0.07 -34.35
C ALA A 146 -23.00 1.26 -34.73
N ALA A 147 -22.39 2.29 -35.33
CA ALA A 147 -23.16 3.27 -36.06
C ALA A 147 -23.97 2.51 -37.11
N ASP A 148 -25.25 2.82 -37.22
CA ASP A 148 -26.20 2.31 -38.22
C ASP A 148 -27.00 1.04 -37.85
N SER A 149 -27.60 1.01 -36.66
CA SER A 149 -28.89 0.30 -36.55
C SER A 149 -30.00 1.19 -37.12
N THR A 150 -30.09 1.26 -38.45
CA THR A 150 -31.27 1.81 -39.13
C THR A 150 -32.41 0.81 -38.96
N GLY A 151 -33.17 0.97 -37.87
CA GLY A 151 -34.46 0.31 -37.72
C GLY A 151 -35.46 0.92 -38.69
N ALA A 152 -35.69 0.26 -39.83
CA ALA A 152 -36.86 0.48 -40.66
C ALA A 152 -37.25 -0.83 -41.35
N VAL A 153 -38.41 -1.39 -40.99
CA VAL A 153 -39.57 -1.73 -41.85
C VAL A 153 -40.68 -2.23 -40.90
N ASP A 154 -41.72 -1.45 -40.66
CA ASP A 154 -42.95 -1.18 -41.42
C ASP A 154 -44.12 -2.04 -40.93
N ALA A 155 -45.25 -1.37 -40.71
CA ALA A 155 -46.45 -1.95 -40.14
C ALA A 155 -47.29 -2.66 -41.20
N VAL A 156 -47.79 -3.86 -40.88
CA VAL A 156 -49.12 -4.34 -41.29
C VAL A 156 -49.65 -5.37 -40.30
#